data_AF-A0A560J625-F1
#
_entry.id   AF-A0A560J625-F1
#
_cell.length_a   1.000
_cell.length_b   1.000
_cell.length_c   1.000
_cell.angle_alpha   90.00
_cell.angle_beta   90.00
_cell.angle_gamma   90.00
#
_symmetry.space_group_name_H-M   'P 1'
#
loop_
_entity.id
_entity.type
_entity.pdbx_description
1 polymer ?
#
loop_
_entity_poly.entity_id
_entity_poly.type
_entity_poly.pdbx_seq_one_letter_code
_entity_poly.pdbx_strand_id
1 'polypeptide(L)' 'MICDFCEREIPVGLALCPYCGKPQSAPSRAGRQVLWVILALGGLFALAIAEHYLFVRP' A
#
# COMPACT_ATOMS: atom_id res chain seq x y z
N MET A 1 -8.65 -1.10 -19.22
CA MET A 1 -8.01 -1.86 -18.12
C MET A 1 -8.59 -3.28 -18.13
N ILE A 2 -7.86 -4.31 -17.71
CA ILE A 2 -8.34 -5.69 -17.73
C ILE A 2 -8.85 -6.09 -16.35
N CYS A 3 -9.95 -6.84 -16.28
CA CYS A 3 -10.46 -7.39 -15.04
C CYS A 3 -9.58 -8.55 -14.53
N ASP A 4 -9.15 -8.51 -13.26
CA ASP A 4 -8.28 -9.54 -12.67
C ASP A 4 -8.97 -10.91 -12.50
N PHE A 5 -10.30 -10.96 -12.63
CA PHE A 5 -11.09 -12.17 -12.42
C PHE A 5 -11.53 -12.85 -13.71
N CYS A 6 -11.99 -12.07 -14.69
CA CYS A 6 -12.56 -12.60 -15.93
C CYS A 6 -11.80 -12.19 -17.18
N GLU A 7 -10.65 -11.52 -17.01
CA GLU A 7 -9.69 -11.15 -18.07
C GLU A 7 -10.28 -10.37 -19.25
N ARG A 8 -11.45 -9.73 -19.04
CA ARG A 8 -12.10 -8.86 -20.03
C ARG A 8 -11.62 -7.43 -19.88
N GLU A 9 -11.52 -6.74 -21.01
CA GLU A 9 -11.34 -5.30 -21.03
C GLU A 9 -12.59 -4.61 -20.47
N ILE A 10 -12.34 -3.67 -19.57
CA ILE A 10 -13.35 -2.87 -18.90
C ILE A 10 -12.95 -1.38 -18.92
N PRO A 11 -13.94 -0.48 -18.91
CA PRO A 11 -13.68 0.95 -18.87
C PRO A 11 -13.00 1.38 -17.57
N VAL A 12 -12.13 2.38 -17.69
CA VAL A 12 -11.36 2.91 -16.55
C VAL A 12 -12.29 3.69 -15.63
N GLY A 13 -12.13 3.54 -14.31
CA GLY A 13 -12.92 4.27 -13.31
C GLY A 13 -14.12 3.51 -12.75
N LEU A 14 -14.35 2.26 -13.16
CA LEU A 14 -15.37 1.40 -12.55
C LEU A 14 -14.79 0.65 -11.34
N ALA A 15 -15.49 0.73 -10.20
CA ALA A 15 -15.16 -0.03 -8.99
C ALA A 15 -15.57 -1.52 -9.09
N LEU A 16 -16.45 -1.88 -10.02
CA LEU A 16 -16.89 -3.25 -10.27
C LEU A 16 -16.78 -3.58 -11.76
N CYS A 17 -16.44 -4.82 -12.07
CA CYS A 17 -16.47 -5.33 -13.44
C CYS A 17 -17.92 -5.52 -13.91
N PRO A 18 -18.35 -4.91 -15.04
CA PRO A 18 -19.70 -5.06 -15.56
C PRO A 18 -20.02 -6.47 -16.08
N TYR A 19 -19.00 -7.31 -16.31
CA TYR A 19 -19.18 -8.65 -16.86
C TYR A 19 -19.33 -9.73 -15.79
N CYS A 20 -18.52 -9.67 -14.72
CA CYS A 20 -18.50 -10.70 -13.69
C CYS A 20 -19.02 -10.21 -12.33
N GLY A 21 -19.29 -8.91 -12.18
CA GLY A 21 -19.79 -8.30 -10.94
C GLY A 21 -18.78 -8.31 -9.79
N LYS A 22 -17.54 -8.75 -10.00
CA LYS A 22 -16.50 -8.69 -8.98
C LYS A 22 -15.97 -7.26 -8.84
N PRO A 23 -15.68 -6.82 -7.61
CA PRO A 23 -15.04 -5.54 -7.40
C PRO A 23 -13.69 -5.56 -8.12
N GLN A 24 -13.47 -4.56 -8.97
CA GLN A 24 -12.13 -4.31 -9.43
C GLN A 24 -11.36 -3.80 -8.24
N SER A 25 -10.29 -4.53 -7.89
CA SER A 25 -9.31 -4.03 -6.95
C SER A 25 -8.76 -2.75 -7.57
N ALA A 26 -9.35 -1.60 -7.22
CA ALA A 26 -8.83 -0.29 -7.58
C ALA A 26 -7.32 -0.33 -7.31
N PRO A 27 -6.48 0.34 -8.12
CA PRO A 27 -5.02 0.19 -8.09
C PRO A 27 -4.43 0.65 -6.74
N SER A 28 -4.61 -0.16 -5.70
CA SER A 28 -4.15 -0.01 -4.34
C SER A 28 -2.78 -0.67 -4.17
N ARG A 29 -2.15 -1.07 -5.29
CA ARG A 29 -0.71 -1.37 -5.34
C ARG A 29 0.11 -0.20 -4.79
N ALA A 30 -0.39 1.03 -4.92
CA ALA A 30 0.15 2.21 -4.24
C ALA A 30 -0.02 2.17 -2.71
N GLY A 31 -1.16 1.70 -2.20
CA GLY A 31 -1.45 1.67 -0.75
C GLY A 31 -0.54 0.71 0.02
N ARG A 32 -0.25 -0.47 -0.52
CA ARG A 32 0.68 -1.41 0.13
C ARG A 32 2.11 -0.88 0.14
N GLN A 33 2.55 -0.24 -0.94
CA GLN A 33 3.89 0.33 -1.03
C GLN A 33 4.07 1.51 -0.07
N VAL A 34 3.07 2.40 0.01
CA VAL A 34 3.10 3.55 0.93
C VAL A 34 3.13 3.09 2.39
N LEU A 35 2.36 2.05 2.76
CA LEU A 35 2.38 1.49 4.11
C LEU A 35 3.77 0.98 4.51
N TRP A 36 4.46 0.26 3.61
CA TRP A 36 5.82 -0.23 3.84
C TRP A 36 6.82 0.92 4.03
N VAL A 37 6.70 1.99 3.24
CA VAL A 37 7.56 3.17 3.36
C VAL A 37 7.36 3.86 4.72
N ILE A 38 6.11 4.01 5.17
CA ILE A 38 5.80 4.61 6.48
C ILE A 38 6.39 3.77 7.62
N LEU A 39 6.22 2.44 7.57
CA LEU A 39 6.78 1.54 8.59
C LEU A 39 8.30 1.59 8.63
N ALA A 40 8.97 1.62 7.47
CA ALA A 40 10.43 1.71 7.40
C ALA A 40 10.95 3.04 7.97
N LEU A 41 10.32 4.17 7.60
CA LEU A 41 10.67 5.50 8.12
C LEU A 41 10.46 5.58 9.64
N GLY A 42 9.32 5.10 10.14
CA GLY A 42 9.02 5.06 11.57
C GLY A 42 10.01 4.20 12.36
N GLY A 43 10.38 3.03 11.83
CA GLY A 43 11.36 2.14 12.45
C GLY A 43 12.76 2.76 12.55
N LEU A 44 13.25 3.39 11.48
CA LEU A 44 14.54 4.09 11.47
C LEU A 44 14.57 5.25 12.47
N PHE A 45 13.48 6.02 12.54
CA PHE A 45 13.38 7.15 13.46
C PHE A 45 13.36 6.67 14.92
N ALA A 46 12.62 5.60 15.23
CA ALA A 46 12.62 5.00 16.57
C ALA A 46 14.00 4.47 16.97
N LEU A 47 14.75 3.86 16.04
CA LEU A 47 16.11 3.39 16.30
C LEU A 47 17.07 4.55 16.59
N ALA A 48 17.01 5.62 15.80
CA ALA A 48 17.83 6.82 16.02
C ALA A 48 17.52 7.47 17.38
N ILE A 49 16.24 7.54 17.75
CA ILE A 49 15.81 8.02 19.06
C ILE A 49 16.35 7.13 20.19
N ALA A 50 16.27 5.80 20.04
CA ALA A 50 16.77 4.86 21.04
C ALA A 50 18.29 5.04 21.26
N GLU A 51 19.06 5.19 20.19
CA GLU A 51 20.51 5.48 20.27
C GLU A 51 20.77 6.80 21.02
N HIS A 52 20.01 7.86 20.71
CA HIS A 52 20.13 9.13 21.42
C HIS A 52 19.79 9.02 22.91
N TYR A 53 18.77 8.24 23.28
CA TYR A 53 18.43 8.03 24.69
C TYR A 53 19.49 7.23 25.44
N LEU A 54 20.07 6.20 24.79
CA LEU A 54 21.17 5.42 25.35
C LEU A 54 22.45 6.26 25.53
N PHE A 55 22.68 7.23 24.65
CA PHE A 55 23.87 8.09 24.71
C PHE A 55 23.74 9.27 25.69
N VAL A 56 22.51 9.77 25.92
CA VAL A 56 22.25 10.93 26.80
C VAL A 56 22.00 10.54 28.26
N ARG A 57 21.67 9.28 28.53
CA ARG A 57 21.61 8.73 29.90
C ARG A 57 22.60 7.57 30.06
N PRO A 58 23.87 7.84 30.43
CA PRO A 58 24.71 6.81 31.04
C PRO A 58 24.18 6.39 32.42
#